data_AF-A0A518I6Z1-F1
#
_entry.id   AF-A0A518I6Z1-F1
#
_cell.length_a   1.000
_cell.length_b   1.000
_cell.length_c   1.000
_cell.angle_alpha   90.00
_cell.angle_beta   90.00
_cell.angle_gamma   90.00
#
_symmetry.space_group_name_H-M   'P 1'
#
loop_
_entity.id
_entity.type
_entity.pdbx_description
1 polymer ?
#
loop_
_entity_poly.entity_id
_entity_poly.type
_entity_poly.pdbx_seq_one_letter_code
_entity_poly.pdbx_strand_id
1 'polypeptide(L)'
;MNQDDHIPSAGRLTKIIAYLIAGLSLVLLIGLSLSFAFPFDACVAITVYPAWVWFTGGLFLSLILFKTKNRWVALTTIGLWFVFLVGFADTPLSLWRGLWGSSNSEWVAAREQERALRVITINCSGRQQSILALKQKNPDLILIQESPTIENLKTVANELFGGETHLLAGVDASILCRGEIEPITTTVNWSLGKLTLPSGQKLVVVSLRLSPPPFRLDLWNPACWRDFRDHRIKQRAELAALSQALTEIPASLPLIVGGRLQRQPPGSNLPGTAGVATGCFFNRRCGLGKYDHE
;
A
#
# COMPACT_ATOMS: atom_id res chain seq x y z
N MET A 1 -65.79 27.14 2.42
CA MET A 1 -64.40 27.16 2.88
C MET A 1 -63.70 26.01 2.18
N ASN A 2 -63.28 26.23 0.92
CA ASN A 2 -62.60 25.20 0.13
C ASN A 2 -61.13 25.19 0.55
N GLN A 3 -60.75 24.10 1.22
CA GLN A 3 -59.37 23.80 1.54
C GLN A 3 -58.80 23.13 0.30
N ASP A 4 -58.25 23.94 -0.61
CA ASP A 4 -57.47 23.46 -1.73
C ASP A 4 -56.20 22.82 -1.18
N ASP A 5 -56.24 21.49 -1.02
CA ASP A 5 -55.08 20.68 -0.75
C ASP A 5 -54.07 20.87 -1.88
N HIS A 6 -53.02 21.64 -1.60
CA HIS A 6 -51.85 21.82 -2.44
C HIS A 6 -51.09 20.48 -2.57
N ILE A 7 -51.61 19.55 -3.38
CA ILE A 7 -50.85 18.39 -3.83
C ILE A 7 -49.76 18.93 -4.77
N PRO A 8 -48.46 18.85 -4.42
CA PRO A 8 -47.40 19.30 -5.30
C PRO A 8 -47.47 18.49 -6.60
N SER A 9 -47.60 19.20 -7.73
CA SER A 9 -47.57 18.57 -9.06
C SER A 9 -46.38 17.62 -9.15
N ALA A 10 -46.60 16.39 -9.65
CA ALA A 10 -45.61 15.31 -9.65
C ALA A 10 -44.22 15.74 -10.17
N GLY A 11 -44.17 16.70 -11.10
CA GLY A 11 -42.92 17.27 -11.62
C GLY A 11 -42.10 18.10 -10.62
N ARG A 12 -42.74 18.79 -9.65
CA ARG A 12 -42.02 19.56 -8.62
C ARG A 12 -41.37 18.62 -7.59
N LEU A 13 -42.08 17.57 -7.19
CA LEU A 13 -41.55 16.55 -6.27
C LEU A 13 -40.34 15.81 -6.87
N THR A 14 -40.42 15.38 -8.14
CA THR A 14 -39.29 14.73 -8.83
C THR A 14 -38.05 15.63 -8.91
N LYS A 15 -38.23 16.95 -9.11
CA LYS A 15 -37.12 17.90 -9.13
C LYS A 15 -36.46 18.04 -7.75
N ILE A 16 -37.27 18.14 -6.69
CA ILE A 16 -36.74 18.22 -5.31
C ILE A 16 -35.94 16.96 -4.98
N ILE A 17 -36.49 15.77 -5.27
CA ILE A 17 -35.79 14.49 -5.06
C ILE A 17 -34.47 14.44 -5.85
N ALA A 18 -34.47 14.88 -7.11
CA ALA A 18 -33.26 14.93 -7.92
C ALA A 18 -32.17 15.82 -7.30
N TYR A 19 -32.53 17.02 -6.83
CA TYR A 19 -31.57 17.91 -6.17
C TYR A 19 -31.08 17.37 -4.83
N LEU A 20 -31.93 16.70 -4.06
CA LEU A 20 -31.52 16.06 -2.80
C LEU A 20 -30.51 14.92 -3.05
N ILE A 21 -30.77 14.05 -4.04
CA ILE A 21 -29.84 12.96 -4.38
C ILE A 21 -28.52 13.52 -4.92
N ALA A 22 -28.58 14.52 -5.81
CA ALA A 22 -27.38 15.16 -6.35
C ALA A 22 -26.56 15.86 -5.24
N GLY A 23 -27.24 16.57 -4.34
CA GLY A 23 -26.61 17.21 -3.18
C GLY A 23 -25.95 16.19 -2.25
N LEU A 24 -26.66 15.10 -1.92
CA LEU A 24 -26.10 14.01 -1.11
C LEU A 24 -24.87 13.37 -1.78
N SER A 25 -24.95 13.11 -3.08
CA SER A 25 -23.83 12.55 -3.84
C SER A 25 -22.63 13.50 -3.85
N LEU A 26 -22.85 14.81 -3.98
CA LEU A 26 -21.78 15.80 -3.97
C LEU A 26 -21.12 15.89 -2.60
N VAL A 27 -21.91 15.92 -1.52
CA VAL A 27 -21.40 15.91 -0.15
C VAL A 27 -20.56 14.65 0.12
N LEU A 28 -21.05 13.49 -0.32
CA LEU A 28 -20.33 12.23 -0.20
C LEU A 28 -19.01 12.28 -0.98
N LEU A 29 -19.04 12.72 -2.23
CA LEU A 29 -17.85 12.86 -3.08
C LEU A 29 -16.80 13.77 -2.45
N ILE A 30 -17.21 14.94 -1.95
CA ILE A 30 -16.30 15.91 -1.30
C ILE A 30 -15.74 15.30 0.00
N GLY A 31 -16.58 14.74 0.86
CA GLY A 31 -16.16 14.15 2.13
C GLY A 31 -15.18 12.98 1.95
N LEU A 32 -15.43 12.13 0.95
CA LEU A 32 -14.51 11.06 0.57
C LEU A 32 -13.21 11.61 -0.01
N SER A 33 -13.29 12.58 -0.94
CA SER A 33 -12.10 13.20 -1.53
C SER A 33 -11.22 13.82 -0.45
N LEU A 34 -11.80 14.52 0.52
CA LEU A 34 -11.08 15.06 1.68
C LEU A 34 -10.50 13.93 2.55
N SER A 35 -11.24 12.85 2.79
CA SER A 35 -10.75 11.71 3.58
C SER A 35 -9.58 10.99 2.91
N PHE A 36 -9.57 10.89 1.59
CA PHE A 36 -8.47 10.29 0.83
C PHE A 36 -7.29 11.26 0.63
N ALA A 37 -7.54 12.55 0.48
CA ALA A 37 -6.51 13.57 0.32
C ALA A 37 -5.79 13.88 1.65
N PHE A 38 -6.50 13.80 2.77
CA PHE A 38 -5.98 14.18 4.07
C PHE A 38 -5.96 13.02 5.07
N PRO A 39 -4.85 12.82 5.80
CA PRO A 39 -4.64 11.71 6.72
C PRO A 39 -5.47 11.74 8.01
N PHE A 40 -6.73 12.15 8.01
CA PHE A 40 -7.52 12.22 9.26
C PHE A 40 -7.67 10.85 9.92
N ASP A 41 -7.24 10.72 11.17
CA ASP A 41 -7.33 9.47 11.92
C ASP A 41 -8.77 9.05 12.20
N ALA A 42 -9.66 10.04 12.31
CA ALA A 42 -11.10 9.81 12.45
C ALA A 42 -11.74 9.22 11.18
N CYS A 43 -11.10 9.33 10.00
CA CYS A 43 -11.68 8.88 8.73
C CYS A 43 -11.00 7.62 8.17
N VAL A 44 -10.16 6.95 8.96
CA VAL A 44 -9.38 5.78 8.50
C VAL A 44 -10.27 4.65 8.02
N ALA A 45 -11.39 4.40 8.69
CA ALA A 45 -12.31 3.34 8.32
C ALA A 45 -12.82 3.47 6.88
N ILE A 46 -12.93 4.71 6.35
CA ILE A 46 -13.30 4.97 4.95
C ILE A 46 -12.17 4.59 3.99
N THR A 47 -10.93 4.98 4.34
CA THR A 47 -9.76 4.83 3.48
C THR A 47 -9.11 3.46 3.57
N VAL A 48 -9.64 2.54 4.37
CA VAL A 48 -9.28 1.11 4.30
C VAL A 48 -9.84 0.47 3.02
N TYR A 49 -10.99 0.95 2.56
CA TYR A 49 -11.61 0.45 1.34
C TYR A 49 -10.96 1.08 0.10
N PRO A 50 -10.76 0.30 -0.97
CA PRO A 50 -10.35 0.86 -2.25
C PRO A 50 -11.34 1.91 -2.76
N ALA A 51 -10.85 2.95 -3.45
CA ALA A 51 -11.68 4.03 -3.97
C ALA A 51 -12.82 3.54 -4.89
N TRP A 52 -12.64 2.41 -5.58
CA TRP A 52 -13.67 1.85 -6.46
C TRP A 52 -14.94 1.42 -5.70
N VAL A 53 -14.85 1.04 -4.42
CA VAL A 53 -16.02 0.69 -3.60
C VAL A 53 -16.94 1.89 -3.42
N TRP A 54 -16.34 3.08 -3.23
CA TRP A 54 -17.11 4.30 -3.09
C TRP A 54 -17.63 4.81 -4.43
N PHE A 55 -16.84 4.66 -5.48
CA PHE A 55 -17.26 4.96 -6.86
C PHE A 55 -18.52 4.18 -7.27
N THR A 56 -18.62 2.88 -6.95
CA THR A 56 -19.82 2.09 -7.30
C THR A 56 -21.07 2.60 -6.57
N GLY A 57 -20.95 2.96 -5.29
CA GLY A 57 -22.03 3.60 -4.53
C GLY A 57 -22.46 4.94 -5.13
N GLY A 58 -21.49 5.77 -5.51
CA GLY A 58 -21.71 7.03 -6.20
C GLY A 58 -22.39 6.89 -7.56
N LEU A 59 -21.95 5.91 -8.35
CA LEU A 59 -22.54 5.59 -9.64
C LEU A 59 -23.99 5.12 -9.49
N PHE A 60 -24.28 4.30 -8.47
CA PHE A 60 -25.65 3.86 -8.19
C PHE A 60 -26.59 5.04 -7.91
N LEU A 61 -26.17 6.00 -7.07
CA LEU A 61 -26.94 7.22 -6.82
C LEU A 61 -27.14 8.03 -8.11
N SER A 62 -26.11 8.09 -8.96
CA SER A 62 -26.16 8.79 -10.25
C SER A 62 -27.11 8.11 -11.24
N LEU A 63 -27.20 6.79 -11.25
CA LEU A 63 -28.14 6.04 -12.09
C LEU A 63 -29.60 6.24 -11.65
N ILE A 64 -29.86 6.45 -10.35
CA ILE A 64 -31.19 6.84 -9.89
C ILE A 64 -31.57 8.21 -10.46
N LEU A 65 -30.62 9.15 -10.55
CA LEU A 65 -30.85 10.47 -11.17
C LEU A 65 -31.23 10.37 -12.65
N PHE A 66 -30.76 9.35 -13.40
CA PHE A 66 -31.18 9.14 -14.79
C PHE A 66 -32.67 8.85 -14.96
N LYS A 67 -33.34 8.32 -13.93
CA LYS A 67 -34.80 8.12 -13.95
C LYS A 67 -35.57 9.43 -13.81
N THR A 68 -34.90 10.52 -13.44
CA THR A 68 -35.48 11.86 -13.39
C THR A 68 -35.37 12.54 -14.75
N LYS A 69 -36.18 13.57 -15.02
CA LYS A 69 -36.13 14.32 -16.29
C LYS A 69 -34.83 15.13 -16.49
N ASN A 70 -33.91 15.16 -15.51
CA ASN A 70 -32.71 16.00 -15.55
C ASN A 70 -31.42 15.20 -15.82
N ARG A 71 -31.29 14.72 -17.06
CA ARG A 71 -30.18 13.87 -17.53
C ARG A 71 -28.80 14.55 -17.39
N TRP A 72 -28.74 15.87 -17.52
CA TRP A 72 -27.49 16.63 -17.40
C TRP A 72 -26.92 16.56 -15.99
N VAL A 73 -27.75 16.71 -14.96
CA VAL A 73 -27.29 16.55 -13.57
C VAL A 73 -26.74 15.15 -13.34
N ALA A 74 -27.42 14.11 -13.82
CA ALA A 74 -26.95 12.74 -13.70
C ALA A 74 -25.59 12.52 -14.40
N LEU A 75 -25.43 13.01 -15.63
CA LEU A 75 -24.17 12.93 -16.38
C LEU A 75 -23.03 13.67 -15.67
N THR A 76 -23.28 14.86 -15.14
CA THR A 76 -22.28 15.62 -14.37
C THR A 76 -21.86 14.87 -13.11
N THR A 77 -22.81 14.31 -12.36
CA THR A 77 -22.49 13.51 -11.17
C THR A 77 -21.67 12.27 -11.52
N ILE A 78 -22.01 11.56 -12.61
CA ILE A 78 -21.19 10.44 -13.10
C ILE A 78 -19.77 10.92 -13.43
N GLY A 79 -19.63 12.01 -14.20
CA GLY A 79 -18.33 12.55 -14.58
C GLY A 79 -17.45 12.87 -13.36
N LEU A 80 -18.03 13.47 -12.32
CA LEU A 80 -17.32 13.76 -11.08
C LEU A 80 -16.86 12.50 -10.34
N TRP A 81 -17.67 11.44 -10.31
CA TRP A 81 -17.26 10.15 -9.73
C TRP A 81 -16.13 9.49 -10.51
N PHE A 82 -16.12 9.61 -11.85
CA PHE A 82 -14.99 9.15 -12.65
C PHE A 82 -13.71 9.95 -12.36
N VAL A 83 -13.80 11.26 -12.18
CA VAL A 83 -12.66 12.09 -11.75
C VAL A 83 -12.14 11.62 -10.39
N PHE A 84 -13.03 11.35 -9.42
CA PHE A 84 -12.65 10.76 -8.14
C PHE A 84 -11.94 9.41 -8.29
N LEU A 85 -12.48 8.51 -9.11
CA LEU A 85 -11.88 7.20 -9.34
C LEU A 85 -10.48 7.33 -9.94
N VAL A 86 -10.29 8.19 -10.94
CA VAL A 86 -8.98 8.42 -11.56
C VAL A 86 -8.00 9.05 -10.58
N GLY A 87 -8.46 10.00 -9.75
CA GLY A 87 -7.62 10.70 -8.78
C GLY A 87 -7.20 9.86 -7.58
N PHE A 88 -8.02 8.90 -7.15
CA PHE A 88 -7.83 8.18 -5.88
C PHE A 88 -7.75 6.65 -5.99
N ALA A 89 -7.99 6.04 -7.16
CA ALA A 89 -7.73 4.63 -7.34
C ALA A 89 -6.23 4.39 -7.59
N ASP A 90 -5.70 3.35 -6.96
CA ASP A 90 -4.30 2.95 -7.12
C ASP A 90 -4.04 2.29 -8.51
N THR A 91 -5.08 1.78 -9.18
CA THR A 91 -5.00 0.96 -10.40
C THR A 91 -4.70 1.72 -11.71
N PRO A 92 -5.32 2.88 -12.02
CA PRO A 92 -5.13 3.57 -13.29
C PRO A 92 -3.68 4.00 -13.52
N LEU A 93 -3.02 4.50 -12.47
CA LEU A 93 -1.62 4.93 -12.53
C LEU A 93 -0.66 3.74 -12.67
N SER A 94 -0.99 2.58 -12.11
CA SER A 94 -0.18 1.36 -12.27
C SER A 94 -0.31 0.78 -13.68
N LEU A 95 -1.51 0.75 -14.25
CA LEU A 95 -1.74 0.36 -15.64
C LEU A 95 -1.05 1.31 -16.62
N TRP A 96 -1.15 2.63 -16.38
CA TRP A 96 -0.48 3.64 -17.19
C TRP A 96 1.05 3.47 -17.16
N ARG A 97 1.63 3.25 -15.97
CA ARG A 97 3.07 2.95 -15.83
C ARG A 97 3.48 1.66 -16.55
N GLY A 98 2.64 0.63 -16.54
CA GLY A 98 2.89 -0.61 -17.27
C GLY A 98 2.91 -0.44 -18.79
N LEU A 99 2.09 0.47 -19.32
CA LEU A 99 2.01 0.76 -20.75
C LEU A 99 3.19 1.60 -21.28
N TRP A 100 3.75 2.48 -20.45
CA TRP A 100 4.88 3.37 -20.81
C TRP A 100 6.22 2.97 -20.19
N GLY A 101 6.26 1.90 -19.39
CA GLY A 101 7.44 1.43 -18.66
C GLY A 101 8.54 0.92 -19.59
N SER A 102 9.58 1.74 -19.73
CA SER A 102 10.80 1.53 -20.52
C SER A 102 11.39 0.11 -20.46
N SER A 103 11.99 -0.25 -21.61
CA SER A 103 12.81 -1.41 -21.95
C SER A 103 13.67 -1.95 -20.79
N ASN A 104 13.62 -3.27 -20.58
CA ASN A 104 14.45 -4.00 -19.63
C ASN A 104 15.97 -3.84 -19.83
N SER A 105 16.44 -3.28 -20.95
CA SER A 105 17.85 -3.29 -21.36
C SER A 105 18.79 -2.58 -20.37
N GLU A 106 18.40 -1.42 -19.81
CA GLU A 106 19.28 -0.68 -18.89
C GLU A 106 19.46 -1.38 -17.54
N TRP A 107 18.38 -1.96 -17.00
CA TRP A 107 18.43 -2.70 -15.76
C TRP A 107 19.23 -4.01 -15.90
N VAL A 108 19.07 -4.71 -17.04
CA VAL A 108 19.85 -5.92 -17.34
C VAL A 108 21.34 -5.57 -17.40
N ALA A 109 21.72 -4.54 -18.16
CA ALA A 109 23.11 -4.10 -18.25
C ALA A 109 23.69 -3.64 -16.90
N ALA A 110 22.89 -2.95 -16.07
CA ALA A 110 23.31 -2.55 -14.73
C ALA A 110 23.51 -3.75 -13.80
N ARG A 111 22.68 -4.80 -13.94
CA ARG A 111 22.80 -6.05 -13.18
C ARG A 111 24.05 -6.84 -13.59
N GLU A 112 24.32 -6.95 -14.89
CA GLU A 112 25.51 -7.62 -15.40
C GLU A 112 26.81 -6.95 -14.91
N GLN A 113 26.77 -5.64 -14.68
CA GLN A 113 27.90 -4.89 -14.14
C GLN A 113 27.90 -4.81 -12.59
N GLU A 114 27.06 -5.60 -11.91
CA GLU A 114 26.91 -5.61 -10.44
C GLU A 114 26.53 -4.24 -9.82
N ARG A 115 25.96 -3.36 -10.64
CA ARG A 115 25.50 -2.01 -10.23
C ARG A 115 24.02 -1.99 -9.84
N ALA A 116 23.31 -3.10 -9.98
CA ALA A 116 21.89 -3.21 -9.66
C ALA A 116 21.57 -4.51 -8.89
N LEU A 117 20.66 -4.39 -7.93
CA LEU A 117 20.14 -5.51 -7.13
C LEU A 117 18.72 -5.86 -7.54
N ARG A 118 18.42 -7.16 -7.57
CA ARG A 118 17.06 -7.67 -7.67
C ARG A 118 16.57 -7.98 -6.27
N VAL A 119 15.74 -7.07 -5.76
CA VAL A 119 15.10 -7.23 -4.46
C VAL A 119 13.67 -7.69 -4.68
N ILE A 120 13.29 -8.77 -4.01
CA ILE A 120 11.92 -9.28 -4.04
C ILE A 120 11.34 -9.16 -2.64
N THR A 121 10.12 -8.67 -2.53
CA THR A 121 9.35 -8.72 -1.28
C THR A 121 8.22 -9.71 -1.45
N ILE A 122 8.03 -10.58 -0.46
CA ILE A 122 7.00 -11.62 -0.51
C ILE A 122 6.35 -11.79 0.86
N ASN A 123 5.02 -11.76 0.87
CA ASN A 123 4.26 -12.33 1.95
C ASN A 123 4.02 -13.81 1.61
N CYS A 124 4.61 -14.73 2.37
CA CYS A 124 4.55 -16.15 2.05
C CYS A 124 3.44 -16.90 2.79
N SER A 125 2.69 -16.26 3.69
CA SER A 125 1.68 -16.90 4.55
C SER A 125 2.17 -18.20 5.19
N GLY A 126 3.40 -18.19 5.69
CA GLY A 126 4.07 -19.33 6.32
C GLY A 126 4.55 -20.44 5.37
N ARG A 127 4.40 -20.29 4.04
CA ARG A 127 4.68 -21.35 3.06
C ARG A 127 6.08 -21.21 2.45
N GLN A 128 6.92 -22.22 2.61
CA GLN A 128 8.27 -22.26 2.03
C GLN A 128 8.27 -22.30 0.49
N GLN A 129 7.28 -22.96 -0.12
CA GLN A 129 7.21 -23.14 -1.57
C GLN A 129 7.07 -21.80 -2.30
N SER A 130 6.39 -20.83 -1.68
CA SER A 130 6.25 -19.47 -2.20
C SER A 130 7.60 -18.79 -2.37
N ILE A 131 8.55 -19.07 -1.47
CA ILE A 131 9.90 -18.49 -1.51
C ILE A 131 10.76 -19.23 -2.52
N LEU A 132 10.68 -20.56 -2.57
CA LEU A 132 11.43 -21.39 -3.53
C LEU A 132 11.05 -21.09 -4.98
N ALA A 133 9.78 -20.78 -5.25
CA ALA A 133 9.33 -20.37 -6.59
C ALA A 133 10.06 -19.10 -7.09
N LEU A 134 10.67 -18.30 -6.21
CA LEU A 134 11.45 -17.13 -6.59
C LEU A 134 12.82 -17.48 -7.18
N LYS A 135 13.29 -18.74 -7.08
CA LYS A 135 14.57 -19.19 -7.64
C LYS A 135 14.72 -18.83 -9.12
N GLN A 136 13.66 -19.03 -9.91
CA GLN A 136 13.63 -18.70 -11.34
C GLN A 136 13.84 -17.20 -11.62
N LYS A 137 13.49 -16.34 -10.65
CA LYS A 137 13.68 -14.89 -10.74
C LYS A 137 15.08 -14.49 -10.28
N ASN A 138 16.02 -15.40 -9.97
CA ASN A 138 17.40 -15.10 -9.60
C ASN A 138 17.56 -13.89 -8.66
N PRO A 139 16.92 -13.86 -7.48
CA PRO A 139 16.98 -12.74 -6.56
C PRO A 139 18.38 -12.55 -5.97
N ASP A 140 18.67 -11.34 -5.48
CA ASP A 140 19.85 -11.06 -4.63
C ASP A 140 19.45 -10.82 -3.18
N LEU A 141 18.22 -10.36 -2.96
CA LEU A 141 17.65 -10.04 -1.67
C LEU A 141 16.16 -10.38 -1.68
N ILE A 142 15.68 -11.09 -0.66
CA ILE A 142 14.29 -11.46 -0.47
C ILE A 142 13.85 -10.97 0.91
N LEU A 143 12.85 -10.10 0.92
CA LEU A 143 12.20 -9.58 2.13
C LEU A 143 10.94 -10.39 2.37
N ILE A 144 10.92 -11.19 3.42
CA ILE A 144 9.87 -12.16 3.70
C ILE A 144 8.96 -11.62 4.80
N GLN A 145 7.64 -11.75 4.63
CA GLN A 145 6.62 -11.49 5.64
C GLN A 145 5.73 -12.73 5.83
N GLU A 146 5.14 -12.88 7.01
CA GLU A 146 4.48 -14.15 7.40
C GLU A 146 5.49 -15.29 7.29
N SER A 147 6.66 -15.08 7.88
CA SER A 147 7.81 -15.96 7.76
C SER A 147 7.44 -17.41 8.15
N PRO A 148 7.94 -18.42 7.40
CA PRO A 148 7.90 -19.82 7.85
C PRO A 148 8.79 -20.01 9.08
N THR A 149 8.79 -21.23 9.62
CA THR A 149 9.71 -21.61 10.70
C THR A 149 11.18 -21.40 10.29
N ILE A 150 12.05 -21.21 11.29
CA ILE A 150 13.49 -21.01 11.08
C ILE A 150 14.12 -22.20 10.34
N GLU A 151 13.70 -23.43 10.64
CA GLU A 151 14.19 -24.64 9.97
C GLU A 151 13.86 -24.66 8.47
N ASN A 152 12.63 -24.27 8.11
CA ASN A 152 12.23 -24.13 6.71
C ASN A 152 13.03 -23.02 6.02
N LEU A 153 13.24 -21.88 6.70
CA LEU A 153 14.03 -20.79 6.15
C LEU A 153 15.49 -21.16 5.92
N LYS A 154 16.11 -21.95 6.81
CA LYS A 154 17.47 -22.49 6.62
C LYS A 154 17.55 -23.40 5.39
N THR A 155 16.55 -24.28 5.23
CA THR A 155 16.45 -25.16 4.05
C THR A 155 16.36 -24.33 2.76
N VAL A 156 15.50 -23.31 2.76
CA VAL A 156 15.34 -22.40 1.62
C VAL A 156 16.60 -21.57 1.34
N ALA A 157 17.30 -21.10 2.38
CA ALA A 157 18.56 -20.36 2.25
C ALA A 157 19.65 -21.22 1.59
N ASN A 158 19.77 -22.48 2.02
CA ASN A 158 20.69 -23.45 1.42
C ASN A 158 20.34 -23.72 -0.06
N GLU A 159 19.06 -23.85 -0.40
CA GLU A 159 18.65 -24.14 -1.78
C GLU A 159 18.79 -22.95 -2.75
N LEU A 160 18.61 -21.73 -2.25
CA LEU A 160 18.67 -20.50 -3.06
C LEU A 160 20.08 -19.91 -3.16
N PHE A 161 20.82 -19.92 -2.04
CA PHE A 161 22.09 -19.19 -1.91
C PHE A 161 23.26 -20.05 -1.43
N GLY A 162 23.02 -21.29 -0.98
CA GLY A 162 24.09 -22.24 -0.66
C GLY A 162 24.60 -22.22 0.78
N GLY A 163 23.90 -21.58 1.73
CA GLY A 163 24.33 -21.55 3.13
C GLY A 163 23.41 -20.78 4.09
N GLU A 164 23.67 -20.88 5.40
CA GLU A 164 22.92 -20.19 6.47
C GLU A 164 23.33 -18.73 6.69
N THR A 165 24.53 -18.32 6.28
CA THR A 165 25.05 -16.92 6.39
C THR A 165 24.25 -15.91 5.57
N HIS A 166 23.33 -16.42 4.76
CA HIS A 166 22.43 -15.72 3.86
C HIS A 166 21.08 -15.37 4.51
N LEU A 167 20.86 -15.76 5.77
CA LEU A 167 19.57 -15.65 6.46
C LEU A 167 19.65 -14.79 7.72
N LEU A 168 18.77 -13.78 7.79
CA LEU A 168 18.36 -13.16 9.04
C LEU A 168 16.91 -13.53 9.33
N ALA A 169 16.72 -14.46 10.26
CA ALA A 169 15.39 -14.91 10.68
C ALA A 169 14.82 -13.99 11.76
N GLY A 170 13.67 -13.36 11.49
CA GLY A 170 12.83 -12.77 12.52
C GLY A 170 11.59 -13.63 12.80
N VAL A 171 10.71 -13.15 13.67
CA VAL A 171 9.49 -13.88 14.03
C VAL A 171 8.52 -13.91 12.86
N ASP A 172 8.25 -12.74 12.27
CA ASP A 172 7.19 -12.57 11.27
C ASP A 172 7.65 -11.81 10.02
N ALA A 173 8.86 -11.27 10.09
CA ALA A 173 9.60 -10.71 8.98
C ALA A 173 10.99 -11.33 8.97
N SER A 174 11.48 -11.75 7.81
CA SER A 174 12.83 -12.32 7.65
C SER A 174 13.49 -11.76 6.40
N ILE A 175 14.82 -11.91 6.31
CA ILE A 175 15.61 -11.48 5.16
C ILE A 175 16.45 -12.68 4.68
N LEU A 176 16.39 -12.97 3.38
CA LEU A 176 17.33 -13.85 2.69
C LEU A 176 18.13 -13.06 1.66
N CYS A 177 19.41 -13.35 1.49
CA CYS A 177 20.26 -12.60 0.57
C CYS A 177 21.42 -13.42 0.03
N ARG A 178 21.97 -13.04 -1.12
CA ARG A 178 23.15 -13.69 -1.73
C ARG A 178 24.46 -13.40 -0.98
N GLY A 179 24.48 -12.34 -0.16
CA GLY A 179 25.64 -11.89 0.61
C GLY A 179 25.61 -12.37 2.06
N GLU A 180 26.52 -11.84 2.88
CA GLU A 180 26.52 -12.05 4.32
C GLU A 180 25.65 -11.00 5.01
N ILE A 181 24.81 -11.43 5.95
CA ILE A 181 23.95 -10.52 6.73
C ILE A 181 24.25 -10.59 8.21
N GLU A 182 24.56 -9.41 8.78
CA GLU A 182 24.76 -9.23 10.22
C GLU A 182 23.47 -8.65 10.84
N PRO A 183 22.91 -9.27 11.90
CA PRO A 183 21.77 -8.70 12.61
C PRO A 183 22.17 -7.40 13.31
N ILE A 184 21.41 -6.33 13.08
CA ILE A 184 21.47 -5.13 13.93
C ILE A 184 20.42 -5.27 15.02
N THR A 185 19.16 -5.50 14.61
CA THR A 185 18.09 -5.80 15.55
C THR A 185 16.93 -6.50 14.86
N THR A 186 16.19 -7.28 15.63
CA THR A 186 15.02 -8.04 15.16
C THR A 186 13.90 -7.89 16.17
N THR A 187 12.73 -7.52 15.69
CA THR A 187 11.49 -7.48 16.48
C THR A 187 10.49 -8.48 15.92
N VAL A 188 9.30 -8.52 16.51
CA VAL A 188 8.20 -9.32 15.95
C VAL A 188 7.82 -8.83 14.55
N ASN A 189 7.77 -7.51 14.34
CA ASN A 189 7.19 -6.89 13.15
C ASN A 189 8.23 -6.57 12.06
N TRP A 190 9.52 -6.54 12.38
CA TRP A 190 10.55 -6.18 11.41
C TRP A 190 11.92 -6.71 11.80
N SER A 191 12.74 -6.97 10.79
CA SER A 191 14.14 -7.37 10.91
C SER A 191 15.03 -6.38 10.20
N LEU A 192 16.06 -5.91 10.89
CA LEU A 192 17.04 -4.96 10.41
C LEU A 192 18.42 -5.61 10.41
N GLY A 193 19.04 -5.65 9.24
CA GLY A 193 20.35 -6.25 9.05
C GLY A 193 21.28 -5.38 8.21
N LYS A 194 22.57 -5.54 8.42
CA LYS A 194 23.63 -5.00 7.58
C LYS A 194 24.07 -6.09 6.62
N LEU A 195 23.91 -5.83 5.33
CA LEU A 195 24.24 -6.74 4.25
C LEU A 195 25.58 -6.36 3.63
N THR A 196 26.46 -7.34 3.47
CA THR A 196 27.67 -7.25 2.64
C THR A 196 27.47 -8.13 1.42
N LEU A 197 27.36 -7.51 0.25
CA LEU A 197 27.21 -8.21 -1.03
C LEU A 197 28.51 -8.92 -1.43
N PRO A 198 28.45 -9.92 -2.34
CA PRO A 198 29.65 -10.56 -2.87
C PRO A 198 30.65 -9.59 -3.51
N SER A 199 30.17 -8.46 -4.04
CA SER A 199 31.00 -7.37 -4.58
C SER A 199 31.73 -6.54 -3.51
N GLY A 200 31.52 -6.83 -2.22
CA GLY A 200 32.05 -6.08 -1.08
C GLY A 200 31.24 -4.84 -0.71
N GLN A 201 30.22 -4.47 -1.50
CA GLN A 201 29.35 -3.33 -1.20
C GLN A 201 28.50 -3.61 0.05
N LYS A 202 28.50 -2.65 0.98
CA LYS A 202 27.72 -2.70 2.22
C LYS A 202 26.46 -1.86 2.11
N LEU A 203 25.35 -2.40 2.58
CA LEU A 203 24.07 -1.70 2.67
C LEU A 203 23.26 -2.19 3.86
N VAL A 204 22.19 -1.48 4.18
CA VAL A 204 21.30 -1.77 5.30
C VAL A 204 19.96 -2.16 4.74
N VAL A 205 19.37 -3.22 5.29
CA VAL A 205 18.10 -3.77 4.82
C VAL A 205 17.13 -3.90 5.99
N VAL A 206 15.88 -3.53 5.73
CA VAL A 206 14.75 -3.79 6.62
C VAL A 206 13.69 -4.59 5.88
N SER A 207 13.34 -5.76 6.43
CA SER A 207 12.09 -6.45 6.10
C SER A 207 11.04 -6.10 7.15
N LEU A 208 9.88 -5.63 6.72
CA LEU A 208 8.81 -5.17 7.60
C LEU A 208 7.47 -5.87 7.34
N ARG A 209 6.75 -6.15 8.42
CA ARG A 209 5.35 -6.53 8.45
C ARG A 209 4.66 -5.72 9.55
N LEU A 210 4.00 -4.63 9.17
CA LEU A 210 3.18 -3.87 10.12
C LEU A 210 2.01 -4.70 10.61
N SER A 211 1.53 -4.39 11.81
CA SER A 211 0.32 -5.01 12.36
C SER A 211 -0.82 -4.98 11.32
N PRO A 212 -1.57 -6.08 11.12
CA PRO A 212 -2.70 -6.11 10.20
C PRO A 212 -3.92 -5.36 10.74
N PRO A 213 -4.70 -4.71 9.87
CA PRO A 213 -5.89 -3.97 10.26
C PRO A 213 -6.96 -4.92 10.79
N PRO A 214 -7.87 -4.41 11.64
CA PRO A 214 -9.00 -5.21 12.10
C PRO A 214 -9.89 -5.62 10.91
N PHE A 215 -10.34 -6.87 10.90
CA PHE A 215 -11.27 -7.37 9.89
C PHE A 215 -12.70 -6.99 10.28
N ARG A 216 -13.12 -5.77 9.92
CA ARG A 216 -14.45 -5.24 10.25
C ARG A 216 -15.10 -4.55 9.05
N LEU A 217 -16.38 -4.87 8.83
CA LEU A 217 -17.19 -4.33 7.75
C LEU A 217 -18.36 -3.46 8.26
N ASP A 218 -18.56 -3.40 9.57
CA ASP A 218 -19.69 -2.72 10.19
C ASP A 218 -19.40 -1.23 10.43
N LEU A 219 -19.24 -0.48 9.33
CA LEU A 219 -18.95 0.96 9.35
C LEU A 219 -20.04 1.81 10.02
N TRP A 220 -21.24 1.27 10.26
CA TRP A 220 -22.27 1.97 11.06
C TRP A 220 -21.97 1.94 12.56
N ASN A 221 -21.07 1.08 13.02
CA ASN A 221 -20.74 0.92 14.42
C ASN A 221 -19.59 1.86 14.83
N PRO A 222 -19.78 2.79 15.79
CA PRO A 222 -18.71 3.70 16.25
C PRO A 222 -17.49 2.98 16.82
N ALA A 223 -17.62 1.74 17.31
CA ALA A 223 -16.47 0.93 17.73
C ALA A 223 -15.55 0.58 16.54
N CYS A 224 -16.09 0.32 15.35
CA CYS A 224 -15.31 0.02 14.15
C CYS A 224 -14.34 1.17 13.82
N TRP A 225 -14.82 2.41 13.91
CA TRP A 225 -14.01 3.61 13.67
C TRP A 225 -12.88 3.77 14.70
N ARG A 226 -13.16 3.48 15.98
CA ARG A 226 -12.16 3.52 17.05
C ARG A 226 -11.08 2.45 16.82
N ASP A 227 -11.47 1.23 16.47
CA ASP A 227 -10.53 0.15 16.21
C ASP A 227 -9.58 0.49 15.05
N PHE A 228 -10.09 1.02 13.94
CA PHE A 228 -9.27 1.46 12.81
C PHE A 228 -8.34 2.64 13.16
N ARG A 229 -8.84 3.60 13.96
CA ARG A 229 -8.03 4.73 14.46
C ARG A 229 -6.89 4.24 15.35
N ASP A 230 -7.20 3.43 16.35
CA ASP A 230 -6.24 2.93 17.34
C ASP A 230 -5.21 2.00 16.65
N HIS A 231 -5.66 1.23 15.66
CA HIS A 231 -4.79 0.45 14.79
C HIS A 231 -3.78 1.33 14.03
N ARG A 232 -4.23 2.44 13.45
CA ARG A 232 -3.33 3.38 12.74
C ARG A 232 -2.33 4.04 13.67
N ILE A 233 -2.74 4.38 14.89
CA ILE A 233 -1.83 4.89 15.93
C ILE A 233 -0.74 3.85 16.23
N LYS A 234 -1.12 2.57 16.38
CA LYS A 234 -0.18 1.46 16.58
C LYS A 234 0.82 1.35 15.43
N GLN A 235 0.37 1.38 14.18
CA GLN A 235 1.26 1.33 13.01
C GLN A 235 2.25 2.51 12.95
N ARG A 236 1.81 3.73 13.32
CA ARG A 236 2.72 4.87 13.42
C ARG A 236 3.76 4.68 14.50
N ALA A 237 3.39 4.13 15.66
CA ALA A 237 4.35 3.81 16.72
C ALA A 237 5.37 2.75 16.27
N GLU A 238 4.94 1.72 15.53
CA GLU A 238 5.84 0.71 14.93
C GLU A 238 6.84 1.35 13.96
N LEU A 239 6.39 2.26 13.09
CA LEU A 239 7.25 3.00 12.17
C LEU A 239 8.17 4.00 12.89
N ALA A 240 7.72 4.63 13.97
CA ALA A 240 8.53 5.53 14.78
C ALA A 240 9.66 4.76 15.48
N ALA A 241 9.37 3.57 16.03
CA ALA A 241 10.38 2.70 16.63
C ALA A 241 11.43 2.26 15.60
N LEU A 242 11.00 1.90 14.38
CA LEU A 242 11.92 1.62 13.28
C LEU A 242 12.77 2.85 12.91
N SER A 243 12.13 4.03 12.80
CA SER A 243 12.83 5.27 12.50
C SER A 243 13.91 5.58 13.53
N GLN A 244 13.63 5.35 14.82
CA GLN A 244 14.61 5.53 15.90
C GLN A 244 15.78 4.55 15.74
N ALA A 245 15.52 3.26 15.50
CA ALA A 245 16.58 2.27 15.24
C ALA A 245 17.46 2.65 14.03
N LEU A 246 16.87 3.29 13.00
CA LEU A 246 17.61 3.76 11.83
C LEU A 246 18.48 5.01 12.11
N THR A 247 18.26 5.75 13.20
CA THR A 247 19.12 6.90 13.54
C THR A 247 20.51 6.50 14.02
N GLU A 248 20.66 5.29 14.55
CA GLU A 248 21.95 4.74 15.02
C GLU A 248 22.85 4.31 13.86
N ILE A 249 22.31 4.26 12.64
CA ILE A 249 22.99 3.77 11.45
C ILE A 249 23.66 4.93 10.70
N PRO A 250 24.93 4.78 10.27
CA PRO A 250 25.60 5.79 9.47
C PRO A 250 24.82 6.15 8.19
N ALA A 251 24.55 7.45 8.01
CA ALA A 251 23.83 7.96 6.84
C ALA A 251 24.55 7.76 5.49
N SER A 252 25.81 7.31 5.53
CA SER A 252 26.62 6.98 4.35
C SER A 252 26.24 5.63 3.72
N LEU A 253 25.63 4.71 4.47
CA LEU A 253 25.23 3.41 3.95
C LEU A 253 23.91 3.49 3.18
N PRO A 254 23.79 2.88 1.99
CA PRO A 254 22.51 2.71 1.32
C PRO A 254 21.52 1.95 2.20
N LEU A 255 20.26 2.37 2.18
CA LEU A 255 19.18 1.76 2.96
C LEU A 255 18.07 1.28 2.03
N ILE A 256 17.70 0.00 2.17
CA ILE A 256 16.54 -0.62 1.53
C ILE A 256 15.54 -0.94 2.63
N VAL A 257 14.33 -0.39 2.53
CA VAL A 257 13.21 -0.75 3.39
C VAL A 257 12.11 -1.33 2.51
N GLY A 258 11.67 -2.54 2.83
CA GLY A 258 10.57 -3.15 2.09
C GLY A 258 9.80 -4.16 2.92
N GLY A 259 8.67 -4.58 2.37
CA GLY A 259 7.74 -5.49 3.01
C GLY A 259 6.29 -5.04 2.88
N ARG A 260 5.42 -5.59 3.74
CA ARG A 260 3.98 -5.36 3.66
C ARG A 260 3.61 -4.06 4.37
N LEU A 261 3.81 -2.95 3.67
CA LEU A 261 3.30 -1.62 4.04
C LEU A 261 1.81 -1.57 3.68
N GLN A 262 0.94 -1.91 4.63
CA GLN A 262 -0.50 -1.78 4.45
C GLN A 262 -0.85 -0.30 4.46
N ARG A 263 -0.86 0.36 3.30
CA ARG A 263 -1.04 1.83 3.09
C ARG A 263 -0.29 2.69 4.11
N GLN A 264 0.83 3.29 3.71
CA GLN A 264 1.52 4.22 4.60
C GLN A 264 0.56 5.28 5.16
N PRO A 265 0.47 5.45 6.49
CA PRO A 265 -0.26 6.57 7.06
C PRO A 265 0.44 7.85 6.62
N PRO A 266 -0.24 8.80 5.94
CA PRO A 266 0.43 10.02 5.52
C PRO A 266 0.98 10.78 6.74
N GLY A 267 2.19 11.33 6.59
CA GLY A 267 2.96 11.97 7.67
C GLY A 267 3.97 11.05 8.38
N SER A 268 4.00 9.74 8.10
CA SER A 268 5.05 8.83 8.57
C SER A 268 6.29 8.88 7.67
N ASN A 269 6.90 10.05 7.58
CA ASN A 269 8.13 10.23 6.81
C ASN A 269 9.26 9.52 7.57
N LEU A 270 9.72 8.37 7.04
CA LEU A 270 11.04 7.89 7.39
C LEU A 270 12.05 9.00 7.05
N PRO A 271 13.12 9.23 7.83
CA PRO A 271 14.03 10.34 7.58
C PRO A 271 14.56 10.27 6.13
N GLY A 272 14.75 11.41 5.46
CA GLY A 272 15.26 11.45 4.08
C GLY A 272 14.30 11.00 2.97
N THR A 273 12.98 11.15 3.14
CA THR A 273 11.95 10.77 2.16
C THR A 273 11.57 11.93 1.23
N ALA A 274 11.82 11.78 -0.07
CA ALA A 274 11.13 12.49 -1.14
C ALA A 274 10.52 11.44 -2.07
N GLY A 275 9.21 11.21 -1.98
CA GLY A 275 8.48 10.29 -2.85
C GLY A 275 7.32 9.57 -2.17
N VAL A 276 6.14 9.67 -2.79
CA VAL A 276 4.96 8.86 -2.47
C VAL A 276 5.25 7.43 -2.95
N ALA A 277 5.39 6.47 -2.04
CA ALA A 277 5.53 5.07 -2.39
C ALA A 277 4.18 4.37 -2.28
N THR A 278 3.60 4.05 -3.44
CA THR A 278 2.54 3.05 -3.54
C THR A 278 3.21 1.67 -3.65
N GLY A 279 3.16 0.89 -2.56
CA GLY A 279 3.68 -0.48 -2.50
C GLY A 279 5.16 -0.59 -2.14
N CYS A 280 5.47 -1.32 -1.08
CA CYS A 280 6.66 -2.16 -0.81
C CYS A 280 8.15 -1.70 -0.91
N PHE A 281 8.57 -0.51 -1.37
CA PHE A 281 10.01 -0.15 -1.37
C PHE A 281 10.32 1.32 -1.07
N PHE A 282 11.40 1.53 -0.32
CA PHE A 282 12.13 2.78 -0.19
C PHE A 282 13.61 2.59 -0.47
N ASN A 283 14.22 3.55 -1.16
CA ASN A 283 15.66 3.61 -1.33
C ASN A 283 16.18 5.03 -1.05
N ARG A 284 17.19 5.14 -0.18
CA ARG A 284 17.83 6.43 0.11
C ARG A 284 18.92 6.86 -0.89
N ARG A 285 19.44 5.98 -1.78
CA ARG A 285 20.51 6.33 -2.74
C ARG A 285 20.65 5.52 -4.05
N CYS A 286 19.96 4.39 -4.27
CA CYS A 286 20.02 3.69 -5.56
C CYS A 286 18.85 4.04 -6.46
N GLY A 287 19.17 4.53 -7.66
CA GLY A 287 18.22 4.86 -8.70
C GLY A 287 17.47 3.64 -9.24
N LEU A 288 16.25 3.91 -9.73
CA LEU A 288 15.39 3.05 -10.53
C LEU A 288 14.94 1.74 -9.85
N GLY A 289 13.94 1.84 -8.98
CA GLY A 289 13.11 0.70 -8.60
C GLY A 289 11.96 0.52 -9.61
N LYS A 290 11.97 -0.59 -10.35
CA LYS A 290 10.83 -1.02 -11.19
C LYS A 290 10.01 -2.05 -10.41
N TYR A 291 8.70 -1.85 -10.39
CA TYR A 291 7.74 -2.77 -9.77
C TYR A 291 7.05 -3.56 -10.86
N ASP A 292 7.24 -4.86 -10.84
CA ASP A 292 6.46 -5.77 -11.67
C ASP A 292 5.34 -6.36 -10.79
N HIS A 293 4.08 -6.07 -11.17
CA HIS A 293 2.92 -6.79 -10.66
C HIS A 293 2.76 -8.05 -11.53
N GLU A 294 3.03 -9.22 -10.96
CA GLU A 294 2.47 -10.49 -11.43
C GLU A 294 1.32 -10.90 -10.51
#